data_AF-A0A849QN04-F1
#
_entry.id   AF-A0A849QN04-F1
#
_cell.length_a   1.000
_cell.length_b   1.000
_cell.length_c   1.000
_cell.angle_alpha   90.00
_cell.angle_beta   90.00
_cell.angle_gamma   90.00
#
_symmetry.space_group_name_H-M   'P 1'
#
loop_
_entity.id
_entity.type
_entity.pdbx_description
1 polymer ?
#
loop_
_entity_poly.entity_id
_entity_poly.type
_entity_poly.pdbx_seq_one_letter_code
_entity_poly.pdbx_strand_id
1 'polypeptide(L)' 'MSERQYIIESKRYIGENGKMTFDSWTTSAKIVEVKHEDQYLVFFPLAGDHAGKKHHIPFANIHIVREV' A
#
# COMPACT_ATOMS: atom_id res chain seq x y z
N MET A 1 11.65 -20.46 1.26
CA MET A 1 10.25 -20.01 1.43
C MET A 1 10.05 -18.87 0.45
N SER A 2 9.13 -18.99 -0.51
CA SER A 2 8.91 -17.92 -1.49
C SER A 2 8.42 -16.67 -0.77
N GLU A 3 9.01 -15.53 -1.07
CA GLU A 3 8.51 -14.27 -0.56
C GLU A 3 7.13 -14.03 -1.19
N ARG A 4 6.08 -14.04 -0.38
CA ARG A 4 4.71 -13.76 -0.83
C ARG A 4 4.68 -12.34 -1.38
N GLN A 5 4.28 -12.19 -2.64
CA GLN A 5 4.17 -10.90 -3.29
C GLN A 5 2.71 -10.47 -3.25
N TYR A 6 2.48 -9.23 -2.83
CA TYR A 6 1.13 -8.67 -2.78
C TYR A 6 1.00 -7.54 -3.77
N ILE A 7 -0.07 -7.53 -4.55
CA ILE A 7 -0.53 -6.35 -5.27
C ILE A 7 -1.46 -5.60 -4.34
N ILE A 8 -1.05 -4.39 -3.93
CA ILE A 8 -1.89 -3.47 -3.15
C ILE A 8 -2.35 -2.39 -4.10
N GLU A 9 -3.68 -2.24 -4.28
CA GLU A 9 -4.28 -1.09 -4.93
C GLU A 9 -4.82 -0.16 -3.84
N SER A 10 -4.34 1.07 -3.82
CA SER A 10 -4.87 2.10 -2.92
C SER A 10 -5.78 3.07 -3.64
N LYS A 11 -6.80 3.57 -2.94
CA LYS A 11 -7.66 4.67 -3.39
C LYS A 11 -7.66 5.72 -2.29
N ARG A 12 -6.83 6.74 -2.46
CA ARG A 12 -6.83 7.91 -1.57
C ARG A 12 -7.15 9.16 -2.37
N TYR A 13 -7.94 10.04 -1.78
CA TYR A 13 -8.11 11.40 -2.25
C TYR A 13 -7.03 12.26 -1.57
N ILE A 14 -5.91 12.49 -2.26
CA ILE A 14 -4.86 13.37 -1.75
C ILE A 14 -5.23 14.79 -2.15
N GLY A 15 -5.51 15.63 -1.17
CA GLY A 15 -5.77 17.05 -1.38
C GLY A 15 -4.53 17.88 -1.08
N GLU A 16 -3.68 18.14 -2.08
CA GLU A 16 -2.88 19.37 -2.03
C GLU A 16 -3.76 20.47 -2.62
N ASN A 17 -4.03 21.52 -1.82
CA ASN A 17 -4.84 22.68 -2.21
C ASN A 17 -6.36 22.44 -2.41
N GLY A 18 -6.95 21.46 -1.71
CA GLY A 18 -8.42 21.24 -1.74
C GLY A 18 -8.95 20.52 -2.99
N LYS A 19 -8.07 20.08 -3.90
CA LYS A 19 -8.45 19.20 -5.02
C LYS A 19 -8.20 17.74 -4.66
N MET A 20 -9.27 16.95 -4.57
CA MET A 20 -9.21 15.52 -4.33
C MET A 20 -8.55 14.80 -5.52
N THR A 21 -7.29 14.41 -5.38
CA THR A 21 -6.54 13.68 -6.42
C THR A 21 -6.64 12.19 -6.15
N PHE A 22 -7.12 11.43 -7.13
CA PHE A 22 -7.12 9.98 -7.08
C PHE A 22 -5.70 9.47 -7.27
N ASP A 23 -5.16 8.83 -6.24
CA ASP A 23 -3.88 8.13 -6.32
C ASP A 23 -4.14 6.63 -6.24
N SER A 24 -3.85 5.93 -7.35
CA SER A 24 -3.80 4.47 -7.39
C SER A 24 -2.38 4.02 -7.66
N TRP A 25 -1.84 3.33 -6.69
CA TRP A 25 -0.54 2.71 -6.80
C TRP A 25 -0.69 1.21 -6.65
N THR A 26 -0.16 0.47 -7.63
CA THR A 26 -0.01 -0.98 -7.65
C THR A 26 1.47 -1.29 -7.48
N THR A 27 1.85 -1.99 -6.43
CA THR A 27 3.23 -2.48 -6.27
C THR A 27 3.22 -3.89 -5.72
N SER A 28 4.13 -4.72 -6.23
CA SER A 28 4.50 -5.98 -5.57
C SER A 28 5.14 -5.62 -4.25
N ALA A 29 4.56 -6.05 -3.15
CA ALA A 29 4.99 -5.66 -1.82
C ALA A 29 5.32 -6.87 -0.96
N LYS A 30 6.35 -6.72 -0.12
CA LYS A 30 6.56 -7.59 1.04
C LYS A 30 5.82 -7.00 2.22
N ILE A 31 4.73 -7.64 2.63
CA ILE A 31 4.02 -7.25 3.86
C ILE A 31 4.91 -7.57 5.05
N VAL A 32 5.14 -6.57 5.88
CA VAL A 32 5.96 -6.67 7.10
C VAL A 32 5.06 -6.92 8.29
N GLU A 33 3.96 -6.17 8.35
CA GLU A 33 3.10 -6.14 9.53
C GLU A 33 1.68 -5.74 9.13
N VAL A 34 0.71 -6.41 9.76
CA VAL A 34 -0.72 -6.11 9.65
C VAL A 34 -1.20 -5.70 11.04
N LYS A 35 -1.41 -4.40 11.25
CA LYS A 35 -1.88 -3.88 12.54
C LYS A 35 -3.38 -3.72 12.51
N HIS A 36 -4.08 -4.76 12.92
CA HIS A 36 -5.54 -4.80 12.93
C HIS A 36 -6.17 -3.77 13.87
N GLU A 37 -5.58 -3.55 15.05
CA GLU A 37 -6.09 -2.61 16.06
C GLU A 37 -6.05 -1.16 15.55
N ASP A 38 -4.94 -0.77 14.94
CA ASP A 38 -4.73 0.56 14.37
C ASP A 38 -5.23 0.68 12.91
N GLN A 39 -5.79 -0.40 12.36
CA GLN A 39 -6.29 -0.53 11.00
C GLN A 39 -5.30 -0.05 9.91
N TYR A 40 -4.05 -0.52 9.95
CA TYR A 40 -3.06 -0.23 8.90
C TYR A 40 -2.20 -1.42 8.49
N LEU A 41 -1.65 -1.30 7.28
CA LEU A 41 -0.70 -2.22 6.68
C LEU A 41 0.68 -1.57 6.60
N VAL A 42 1.72 -2.33 6.95
CA VAL A 42 3.12 -1.96 6.74
C VAL A 42 3.72 -2.87 5.70
N PHE A 43 4.34 -2.27 4.69
CA PHE A 43 4.92 -3.03 3.59
C PHE A 43 6.14 -2.35 3.00
N PHE A 44 6.95 -3.14 2.29
CA PHE A 44 8.03 -2.66 1.42
C PHE A 44 7.64 -2.92 -0.04
N PRO A 45 7.49 -1.87 -0.87
CA PRO A 45 7.42 -2.01 -2.31
C PRO A 45 8.70 -2.69 -2.83
N LEU A 46 8.53 -3.63 -3.75
CA LEU A 46 9.62 -4.36 -4.41
C LEU A 46 10.05 -3.70 -5.73
N ALA A 47 9.23 -2.80 -6.28
CA ALA A 47 9.48 -2.11 -7.55
C ALA A 47 8.91 -0.68 -7.57
N GLY A 48 9.44 0.16 -8.47
CA GLY A 48 9.07 1.57 -8.66
C GLY A 48 9.87 2.55 -7.81
N ASP A 49 9.48 3.84 -7.84
CA ASP A 49 10.21 4.96 -7.19
C ASP A 49 10.26 4.87 -5.64
N HIS A 50 9.42 4.00 -5.09
CA HIS A 50 9.30 3.73 -3.67
C HIS A 50 9.89 2.37 -3.25
N ALA A 51 10.56 1.66 -4.16
CA ALA A 51 11.17 0.36 -3.88
C ALA A 51 12.12 0.41 -2.67
N GLY A 52 12.00 -0.59 -1.79
CA GLY A 52 12.82 -0.72 -0.58
C GLY A 52 12.51 0.28 0.54
N LYS A 53 11.57 1.22 0.34
CA LYS A 53 11.15 2.17 1.38
C LYS A 53 10.00 1.60 2.19
N LYS A 54 10.01 1.83 3.51
CA LYS A 54 8.91 1.41 4.39
C LYS A 54 7.70 2.29 4.13
N HIS A 55 6.57 1.68 3.80
CA HIS A 55 5.30 2.37 3.62
C HIS A 55 4.26 1.91 4.63
N HIS A 56 3.39 2.86 4.98
CA HIS A 56 2.27 2.66 5.88
C HIS A 56 1.01 3.09 5.13
N ILE A 57 -0.01 2.23 5.10
CA ILE A 57 -1.30 2.55 4.49
C ILE A 57 -2.46 2.13 5.40
N PRO A 58 -3.36 3.05 5.77
CA PRO A 58 -4.59 2.69 6.47
C PRO A 58 -5.47 1.77 5.63
N PHE A 59 -6.16 0.82 6.26
CA PHE A 59 -7.07 -0.10 5.57
C PHE A 59 -8.18 0.63 4.81
N ALA A 60 -8.63 1.78 5.33
CA ALA A 60 -9.61 2.63 4.66
C ALA A 60 -9.17 3.11 3.27
N ASN A 61 -7.86 3.16 3.01
CA ASN A 61 -7.29 3.58 1.74
C ASN A 61 -6.92 2.38 0.84
N ILE A 62 -7.11 1.15 1.30
CA ILE A 62 -6.82 -0.07 0.54
C ILE A 62 -8.10 -0.48 -0.19
N HIS A 63 -8.01 -0.58 -1.52
CA HIS A 63 -9.12 -1.02 -2.33
C HIS A 63 -9.07 -2.52 -2.63
N ILE A 64 -7.90 -3.03 -3.02
CA ILE A 64 -7.69 -4.44 -3.35
C ILE A 64 -6.33 -4.88 -2.82
N VAL A 65 -6.28 -6.07 -2.21
CA VAL A 65 -5.04 -6.79 -1.91
C VAL A 65 -5.13 -8.17 -2.53
N ARG A 66 -4.16 -8.53 -3.37
CA ARG A 66 -4.07 -9.85 -4.00
C ARG A 66 -2.69 -10.47 -3.78
N GLU A 67 -2.64 -11.71 -3.30
CA GLU A 67 -1.42 -12.52 -3.24
C GLU A 67 -1.10 -13.10 -4.63
N VAL A 68 0.17 -13.07 -5.02
CA VAL A 68 0.71 -13.56 -6.29
C VAL A 68 1.76 -14.63 -6.04
#